data_AF-A0A800A8W1-F1
#
_entry.id   AF-A0A800A8W1-F1
#
_cell.length_a   1.000
_cell.length_b   1.000
_cell.length_c   1.000
_cell.angle_alpha   90.00
_cell.angle_beta   90.00
_cell.angle_gamma   90.00
#
_symmetry.space_group_name_H-M   'P 1'
#
loop_
_entity.id
_entity.type
_entity.pdbx_description
1 polymer ?
#
loop_
_entity_poly.entity_id
_entity_poly.type
_entity_poly.pdbx_seq_one_letter_code
_entity_poly.pdbx_strand_id
1 'polypeptide(L)'
;MAPADPGSFRDPASRIVHDGDRVLRLLDARGLEGCRRLAETEFFSKAVADGRLIATREVDDSRPDAAAILEHPRIPVITYPYEWTFSMLKDAALLQLDLLAEALAEGITIKDATPFNIQFVRGRPVFIDIGSFEAYRPGEPWLGYRQFTRQFLFPLMMRAWVGIPFQPWLRGNPEGPTASEMRQLLPWGRRLRLGGLSHVVLQARLEQRLSGEAVRNDLRQAGFSAELILAN
;
A
#
# COMPACT_ATOMS: atom_id res chain seq x y z
N MET A 1 11.72 26.92 10.61
CA MET A 1 11.34 25.50 10.43
C MET A 1 10.46 25.43 9.21
N ALA A 2 10.83 24.65 8.19
CA ALA A 2 9.94 24.46 7.05
C ALA A 2 8.65 23.77 7.54
N PRO A 3 7.46 24.20 7.08
CA PRO A 3 6.21 23.58 7.50
C PRO A 3 6.17 22.11 7.05
N ALA A 4 5.54 21.26 7.85
CA ALA A 4 5.28 19.87 7.45
C ALA A 4 4.37 19.85 6.22
N ASP A 5 4.57 18.87 5.35
CA ASP A 5 3.70 18.67 4.18
C ASP A 5 2.25 18.39 4.66
N PRO A 6 1.23 19.10 4.16
CA PRO A 6 -0.16 18.92 4.58
C PRO A 6 -0.69 17.49 4.39
N GLY A 7 -0.16 16.74 3.42
CA GLY A 7 -0.48 15.34 3.18
C GLY A 7 0.03 14.40 4.26
N SER A 8 1.03 14.82 5.04
CA SER A 8 1.62 14.05 6.13
C SER A 8 0.78 14.02 7.42
N PHE A 9 -0.33 14.76 7.48
CA PHE A 9 -1.20 14.83 8.66
C PHE A 9 -1.81 13.48 9.07
N ARG A 10 -1.89 12.52 8.13
CA ARG A 10 -2.56 11.23 8.35
C ARG A 10 -1.77 10.24 9.21
N ASP A 11 -0.44 10.37 9.31
CA ASP A 11 0.39 9.50 10.14
C ASP A 11 1.07 10.28 11.27
N PRO A 12 0.61 10.16 12.53
CA PRO A 12 1.25 10.80 13.68
C PRO A 12 2.70 10.34 13.91
N ALA A 13 3.05 9.14 13.41
CA ALA A 13 4.38 8.56 13.59
C ALA A 13 5.39 9.03 12.53
N SER A 14 4.95 9.73 11.47
CA SER A 14 5.79 10.09 10.35
C SER A 14 5.40 11.43 9.73
N ARG A 15 6.32 12.41 9.78
CA ARG A 15 6.12 13.76 9.22
C ARG A 15 7.09 14.07 8.09
N ILE A 16 6.58 14.35 6.89
CA ILE A 16 7.40 14.83 5.76
C ILE A 16 7.65 16.33 5.87
N VAL A 17 8.91 16.72 5.73
CA VAL A 17 9.39 18.11 5.72
C VAL A 17 10.26 18.32 4.49
N HIS A 18 9.97 19.38 3.74
CA HIS A 18 10.81 19.82 2.63
C HIS A 18 11.79 20.88 3.13
N ASP A 19 13.09 20.57 3.08
CA ASP A 19 14.17 21.47 3.51
C ASP A 19 15.07 21.80 2.31
N GLY A 20 14.68 22.83 1.56
CA GLY A 20 15.24 23.13 0.24
C GLY A 20 14.98 21.99 -0.74
N ASP A 21 16.05 21.35 -1.21
CA ASP A 21 15.98 20.18 -2.10
C ASP A 21 15.89 18.84 -1.37
N ARG A 22 15.98 18.86 -0.04
CA ARG A 22 15.94 17.65 0.79
C ARG A 22 14.50 17.27 1.11
N VAL A 23 14.19 15.98 1.00
CA VAL A 23 12.94 15.39 1.48
C VAL A 23 13.23 14.62 2.75
N LEU A 24 12.79 15.16 3.88
CA LEU A 24 13.06 14.61 5.21
C LEU A 24 11.78 14.00 5.78
N ARG A 25 11.89 12.83 6.38
CA ARG A 25 10.84 12.15 7.12
C ARG A 25 11.24 12.09 8.58
N LEU A 26 10.53 12.84 9.42
CA LEU A 26 10.70 12.87 10.86
C LEU A 26 9.89 11.73 11.46
N LEU A 27 10.54 10.86 12.21
CA LEU A 27 9.91 9.71 12.86
C LEU A 27 9.68 9.96 14.35
N ASP A 28 8.58 9.45 14.89
CA ASP A 28 8.44 9.24 16.34
C ASP A 28 9.20 7.97 16.78
N ALA A 29 9.19 7.66 18.08
CA ALA A 29 9.88 6.48 18.61
C ALA A 29 9.36 5.16 18.03
N ARG A 30 8.07 5.06 17.69
CA ARG A 30 7.45 3.86 17.11
C ARG A 30 7.83 3.72 15.64
N GLY A 31 7.80 4.82 14.90
CA GLY A 31 8.25 4.87 13.50
C GLY A 31 9.71 4.48 13.36
N LEU A 32 10.56 4.91 14.30
CA LEU A 32 11.98 4.53 14.35
C LEU A 32 12.18 3.03 14.59
N GLU A 33 11.44 2.42 15.52
CA GLU A 33 11.53 0.98 15.78
C GLU A 33 11.17 0.17 14.52
N GLY A 34 10.06 0.52 13.85
CA GLY A 34 9.65 -0.12 12.60
C GLY A 34 10.70 0.04 11.49
N CYS A 35 11.24 1.25 11.31
CA CYS A 35 12.25 1.51 10.28
C CYS A 35 13.56 0.76 10.55
N ARG A 36 14.01 0.64 11.80
CA ARG A 36 15.23 -0.12 12.15
C ARG A 36 15.07 -1.59 11.82
N ARG A 37 13.94 -2.18 12.22
CA ARG A 37 13.64 -3.58 11.91
C ARG A 37 13.59 -3.84 10.41
N LEU A 38 13.00 -2.93 9.63
CA LEU A 38 13.02 -3.03 8.18
C LEU A 38 14.45 -2.91 7.62
N ALA A 39 15.23 -1.96 8.11
CA ALA A 39 16.59 -1.72 7.65
C ALA A 39 17.55 -2.91 7.91
N GLU A 40 17.22 -3.76 8.89
CA GLU A 40 17.96 -4.99 9.21
C GLU A 40 17.66 -6.17 8.25
N THR A 41 16.64 -6.06 7.38
CA THR A 41 16.25 -7.14 6.45
C THR A 41 17.07 -7.16 5.17
N GLU A 42 17.31 -8.37 4.63
CA GLU A 42 17.92 -8.53 3.32
C GLU A 42 17.00 -7.97 2.22
N PHE A 43 15.68 -8.20 2.36
CA PHE A 43 14.61 -7.66 1.54
C PHE A 43 14.76 -6.16 1.33
N PHE A 44 14.90 -5.38 2.40
CA PHE A 44 14.97 -3.93 2.29
C PHE A 44 16.20 -3.49 1.49
N SER A 45 17.37 -4.04 1.83
CA SER A 45 18.62 -3.72 1.15
C SER A 45 18.55 -4.03 -0.35
N LYS A 46 17.99 -5.20 -0.71
CA LYS A 46 17.81 -5.65 -2.09
C LYS A 46 16.79 -4.81 -2.84
N ALA A 47 15.63 -4.54 -2.25
CA ALA A 47 14.57 -3.79 -2.90
C ALA A 47 14.95 -2.32 -3.13
N VAL A 48 15.76 -1.72 -2.24
CA VAL A 48 16.37 -0.40 -2.47
C VAL A 48 17.41 -0.45 -3.60
N ALA A 49 18.30 -1.46 -3.59
CA ALA A 49 19.32 -1.62 -4.63
C ALA A 49 18.72 -1.81 -6.04
N ASP A 50 17.62 -2.57 -6.13
CA ASP A 50 16.88 -2.81 -7.37
C ASP A 50 16.06 -1.57 -7.83
N GLY A 51 15.96 -0.54 -6.99
CA GLY A 51 15.14 0.65 -7.23
C GLY A 51 13.64 0.40 -7.13
N ARG A 52 13.21 -0.67 -6.43
CA ARG A 52 11.81 -0.99 -6.16
C ARG A 52 11.28 -0.26 -4.92
N LEU A 53 12.15 -0.03 -3.94
CA LEU A 53 11.92 0.86 -2.81
C LEU A 53 12.70 2.16 -2.97
N ILE A 54 12.15 3.26 -2.45
CA ILE A 54 12.85 4.53 -2.40
C ILE A 54 14.12 4.43 -1.54
N ALA A 55 15.23 4.95 -2.07
CA ALA A 55 16.46 5.06 -1.30
C ALA A 55 16.20 5.87 -0.03
N THR A 56 16.72 5.36 1.08
CA THR A 56 16.45 5.92 2.41
C THR A 56 17.73 5.87 3.21
N ARG A 57 18.10 6.99 3.81
CA ARG A 57 19.23 7.08 4.73
C ARG A 57 18.83 7.81 6.00
N GLU A 58 19.28 7.33 7.15
CA GLU A 58 19.19 8.11 8.38
C GLU A 58 20.21 9.25 8.31
N VAL A 59 19.81 10.44 8.75
CA VAL A 59 20.69 11.61 8.79
C VAL A 59 20.90 12.07 10.22
N ASP A 60 22.14 12.46 10.52
CA ASP A 60 22.51 13.05 11.80
C ASP A 60 22.08 14.53 11.82
N ASP A 61 20.78 14.74 12.01
CA ASP A 61 20.13 16.05 12.15
C ASP A 61 19.21 15.97 13.38
N SER A 62 19.49 16.80 14.40
CA SER A 62 18.73 16.82 15.64
C SER A 62 17.57 17.82 15.54
N ARG A 63 16.33 17.33 15.57
CA ARG A 63 15.12 18.16 15.68
C ARG A 63 14.35 17.83 16.95
N PRO A 64 13.84 18.84 17.70
CA PRO A 64 13.25 18.63 19.03
C PRO A 64 12.08 17.62 19.06
N ASP A 65 11.37 17.46 17.94
CA ASP A 65 10.17 16.64 17.84
C ASP A 65 10.33 15.40 16.94
N ALA A 66 11.55 14.90 16.79
CA ALA A 66 11.86 13.71 16.00
C ALA A 66 12.81 12.77 16.75
N ALA A 67 12.44 11.49 16.84
CA ALA A 67 13.31 10.44 17.38
C ALA A 67 14.42 10.05 16.39
N ALA A 68 14.14 10.18 15.09
CA ALA A 68 15.10 10.05 14.00
C ALA A 68 14.61 10.81 12.77
N ILE A 69 15.53 11.07 11.85
CA ILE A 69 15.24 11.71 10.56
C ILE A 69 15.76 10.82 9.44
N LEU A 70 14.86 10.46 8.53
CA LEU A 70 15.21 9.78 7.29
C LEU A 70 15.24 10.79 6.15
N GLU A 71 16.18 10.65 5.24
CA GLU A 71 16.24 11.42 4.01
C GLU A 71 15.99 10.53 2.80
N HIS A 72 15.15 11.02 1.89
CA HIS A 72 14.80 10.37 0.64
C HIS A 72 15.21 11.24 -0.56
N PRO A 73 15.56 10.64 -1.70
CA PRO A 73 15.76 11.38 -2.93
C PRO A 73 14.44 12.04 -3.35
N ARG A 74 14.54 13.29 -3.82
CA ARG A 74 13.38 14.01 -4.34
C ARG A 74 12.94 13.39 -5.67
N ILE A 75 11.66 13.02 -5.75
CA ILE A 75 11.03 12.64 -7.01
C ILE A 75 10.55 13.91 -7.71
N PRO A 76 11.01 14.21 -8.94
CA PRO A 76 10.76 15.50 -9.57
C PRO A 76 9.31 15.68 -10.03
N VAL A 77 8.64 14.59 -10.39
CA VAL A 77 7.24 14.59 -10.84
C VAL A 77 6.47 13.60 -9.98
N ILE A 78 5.53 14.14 -9.21
CA ILE A 78 4.54 13.33 -8.52
C ILE A 78 3.36 13.13 -9.47
N THR A 79 2.96 11.88 -9.62
CA THR A 79 1.79 11.49 -10.42
C THR A 79 0.82 10.73 -9.55
N TYR A 80 -0.46 10.80 -9.90
CA TYR A 80 -1.53 10.19 -9.15
C TYR A 80 -2.15 9.00 -9.90
N PRO A 81 -2.73 8.02 -9.19
CA PRO A 81 -3.30 6.82 -9.80
C PRO A 81 -4.36 7.12 -10.87
N TYR A 82 -5.12 8.20 -10.71
CA TYR A 82 -6.12 8.63 -11.70
C TYR A 82 -5.52 9.28 -12.96
N GLU A 83 -4.20 9.47 -13.03
CA GLU A 83 -3.47 9.94 -14.22
C GLU A 83 -2.79 8.79 -14.96
N TRP A 84 -2.75 7.61 -14.33
CA TRP A 84 -2.01 6.46 -14.84
C TRP A 84 -2.77 5.71 -15.93
N THR A 85 -1.98 5.10 -16.82
CA THR A 85 -2.50 4.12 -17.78
C THR A 85 -2.87 2.81 -17.08
N PHE A 86 -3.59 1.92 -17.78
CA PHE A 86 -3.87 0.58 -17.27
C PHE A 86 -2.59 -0.18 -16.92
N SER A 87 -1.57 -0.12 -17.78
CA SER A 87 -0.29 -0.83 -17.55
C SER A 87 0.45 -0.27 -16.34
N MET A 88 0.47 1.06 -16.17
CA MET A 88 1.09 1.66 -14.98
C MET A 88 0.40 1.20 -13.68
N LEU A 89 -0.93 1.21 -13.63
CA LEU A 89 -1.64 0.72 -12.44
C LEU A 89 -1.39 -0.79 -12.20
N LYS A 90 -1.28 -1.57 -13.28
CA LYS A 90 -0.95 -3.00 -13.20
C LYS A 90 0.47 -3.21 -12.67
N ASP A 91 1.46 -2.47 -13.18
CA ASP A 91 2.85 -2.58 -12.75
C ASP A 91 3.00 -2.16 -11.29
N ALA A 92 2.28 -1.13 -10.85
CA ALA A 92 2.22 -0.71 -9.45
C ALA A 92 1.55 -1.79 -8.57
N ALA A 93 0.48 -2.43 -9.04
CA ALA A 93 -0.18 -3.53 -8.31
C ALA A 93 0.76 -4.73 -8.15
N LEU A 94 1.52 -5.07 -9.18
CA LEU A 94 2.50 -6.16 -9.14
C LEU A 94 3.64 -5.81 -8.19
N LEU A 95 4.20 -4.59 -8.26
CA LEU A 95 5.21 -4.13 -7.30
C LEU A 95 4.73 -4.27 -5.85
N GLN A 96 3.50 -3.84 -5.56
CA GLN A 96 2.91 -3.95 -4.22
C GLN A 96 2.88 -5.42 -3.73
N LEU A 97 2.46 -6.35 -4.58
CA LEU A 97 2.37 -7.77 -4.24
C LEU A 97 3.75 -8.43 -4.11
N ASP A 98 4.68 -8.12 -5.02
CA ASP A 98 6.05 -8.64 -4.97
C ASP A 98 6.75 -8.18 -3.69
N LEU A 99 6.63 -6.89 -3.33
CA LEU A 99 7.18 -6.36 -2.08
C LEU A 99 6.53 -7.00 -0.85
N LEU A 100 5.21 -7.21 -0.86
CA LEU A 100 4.52 -7.88 0.23
C LEU A 100 5.02 -9.32 0.41
N ALA A 101 5.14 -10.07 -0.68
CA ALA A 101 5.57 -11.46 -0.64
C ALA A 101 7.01 -11.61 -0.13
N GLU A 102 7.93 -10.77 -0.60
CA GLU A 102 9.32 -10.76 -0.13
C GLU A 102 9.42 -10.29 1.32
N ALA A 103 8.71 -9.24 1.72
CA ALA A 103 8.70 -8.76 3.10
C ALA A 103 8.16 -9.82 4.08
N LEU A 104 7.10 -10.55 3.69
CA LEU A 104 6.50 -11.60 4.52
C LEU A 104 7.47 -12.75 4.79
N ALA A 105 8.36 -13.07 3.85
CA ALA A 105 9.40 -14.08 4.04
C ALA A 105 10.37 -13.74 5.18
N GLU A 106 10.51 -12.45 5.50
CA GLU A 106 11.35 -11.93 6.59
C GLU A 106 10.53 -11.41 7.79
N GLY A 107 9.25 -11.82 7.89
CA GLY A 107 8.40 -11.49 9.04
C GLY A 107 7.95 -10.02 9.06
N ILE A 108 7.88 -9.37 7.90
CA ILE A 108 7.37 -8.00 7.71
C ILE A 108 6.10 -8.04 6.86
N THR A 109 5.15 -7.15 7.12
CA THR A 109 3.95 -6.95 6.30
C THR A 109 3.82 -5.49 5.88
N ILE A 110 2.92 -5.22 4.93
CA ILE A 110 2.61 -3.87 4.45
C ILE A 110 1.19 -3.52 4.89
N LYS A 111 1.03 -2.56 5.80
CA LYS A 111 -0.29 -2.22 6.37
C LYS A 111 -1.16 -1.43 5.38
N ASP A 112 -0.56 -0.54 4.60
CA ASP A 112 -1.23 0.30 3.62
C ASP A 112 -0.86 -0.14 2.19
N ALA A 113 -1.85 -0.67 1.48
CA ALA A 113 -1.73 -1.18 0.12
C ALA A 113 -2.42 -0.23 -0.86
N THR A 114 -1.83 0.95 -1.03
CA THR A 114 -2.39 2.02 -1.83
C THR A 114 -1.48 2.43 -3.00
N PRO A 115 -2.01 2.65 -4.22
CA PRO A 115 -1.21 3.13 -5.35
C PRO A 115 -0.65 4.54 -5.10
N PHE A 116 -1.19 5.30 -4.14
CA PHE A 116 -0.65 6.60 -3.77
C PHE A 116 0.74 6.50 -3.10
N ASN A 117 1.13 5.32 -2.60
CA ASN A 117 2.45 5.04 -2.06
C ASN A 117 3.46 4.62 -3.14
N ILE A 118 3.08 4.66 -4.42
CA ILE A 118 3.95 4.30 -5.54
C ILE A 118 4.10 5.51 -6.47
N GLN A 119 5.31 5.74 -6.95
CA GLN A 119 5.64 6.76 -7.93
C GLN A 119 6.43 6.16 -9.10
N PHE A 120 6.40 6.82 -10.26
CA PHE A 120 7.12 6.36 -11.44
C PHE A 120 8.40 7.15 -11.63
N VAL A 121 9.55 6.49 -11.45
CA VAL A 121 10.88 7.07 -11.66
C VAL A 121 11.49 6.43 -12.90
N ARG A 122 11.75 7.24 -13.93
CA ARG A 122 12.29 6.77 -15.23
C ARG A 122 11.46 5.62 -15.82
N GLY A 123 10.14 5.69 -15.69
CA GLY A 123 9.20 4.70 -16.22
C GLY A 123 9.06 3.43 -15.39
N ARG A 124 9.68 3.33 -14.22
CA ARG A 124 9.56 2.18 -13.32
C ARG A 124 8.79 2.55 -12.05
N PRO A 125 7.88 1.68 -11.55
CA PRO A 125 7.21 1.93 -10.28
C PRO A 125 8.22 1.79 -9.13
N VAL A 126 8.14 2.71 -8.17
CA VAL A 126 8.97 2.76 -6.96
C VAL A 126 8.03 3.00 -5.79
N PHE A 127 8.11 2.17 -4.77
CA PHE A 127 7.33 2.33 -3.54
C PHE A 127 8.04 3.30 -2.60
N ILE A 128 7.34 4.35 -2.18
CA ILE A 128 7.94 5.53 -1.53
C ILE A 128 7.62 5.63 -0.03
N ASP A 129 6.65 4.87 0.47
CA ASP A 129 6.20 4.98 1.84
C ASP A 129 6.77 3.90 2.76
N ILE A 130 8.01 4.08 3.19
CA ILE A 130 8.69 3.13 4.10
C ILE A 130 7.93 2.94 5.43
N GLY A 131 7.14 3.92 5.88
CA GLY A 131 6.33 3.81 7.11
C GLY A 131 5.14 2.85 7.01
N SER A 132 4.84 2.34 5.82
CA SER A 132 3.83 1.31 5.58
C SER A 132 4.28 -0.09 6.02
N PHE A 133 5.58 -0.33 6.19
CA PHE A 133 6.11 -1.63 6.61
C PHE A 133 6.04 -1.78 8.13
N GLU A 134 5.54 -2.92 8.58
CA GLU A 134 5.47 -3.25 10.01
C GLU A 134 5.73 -4.73 10.26
N ALA A 135 5.97 -5.07 11.53
CA ALA A 135 6.18 -6.44 11.94
C ALA A 135 4.94 -7.30 11.66
N TYR A 136 5.10 -8.38 10.90
CA TYR A 136 4.05 -9.36 10.73
C TYR A 136 3.83 -10.12 12.04
N ARG A 137 2.56 -10.27 12.42
CA ARG A 137 2.13 -11.10 13.55
C ARG A 137 1.54 -12.40 13.01
N PRO A 138 2.13 -13.57 13.30
CA PRO A 138 1.60 -14.83 12.84
C PRO A 138 0.13 -15.01 13.23
N GLY A 139 -0.71 -15.42 12.28
CA GLY A 139 -2.14 -15.57 12.50
C GLY A 139 -2.98 -14.35 12.09
N GLU A 140 -2.35 -13.22 11.79
CA GLU A 140 -3.09 -12.01 11.37
C GLU A 140 -3.29 -11.96 9.85
N PRO A 141 -4.49 -11.57 9.37
CA PRO A 141 -4.73 -11.37 7.95
C PRO A 141 -3.98 -10.13 7.45
N TRP A 142 -3.76 -10.06 6.13
CA TRP A 142 -3.22 -8.85 5.51
C TRP A 142 -4.22 -7.69 5.62
N LEU A 143 -3.94 -6.73 6.51
CA LEU A 143 -4.80 -5.57 6.77
C LEU A 143 -5.00 -4.70 5.51
N GLY A 144 -3.98 -4.61 4.66
CA GLY A 144 -4.01 -3.85 3.41
C GLY A 144 -4.88 -4.48 2.31
N TYR A 145 -5.35 -5.73 2.46
CA TYR A 145 -6.05 -6.45 1.39
C TYR A 145 -7.28 -5.70 0.85
N ARG A 146 -8.09 -5.12 1.74
CA ARG A 146 -9.28 -4.35 1.31
C ARG A 146 -8.90 -3.09 0.54
N GLN A 147 -7.82 -2.42 0.94
CA GLN A 147 -7.33 -1.24 0.23
C GLN A 147 -6.76 -1.64 -1.14
N PHE A 148 -6.00 -2.74 -1.19
CA PHE A 148 -5.47 -3.30 -2.42
C PHE A 148 -6.58 -3.62 -3.43
N THR A 149 -7.62 -4.32 -2.99
CA THR A 149 -8.71 -4.70 -3.90
C THR A 149 -9.41 -3.46 -4.45
N ARG A 150 -9.70 -2.46 -3.60
CA ARG A 150 -10.42 -1.26 -4.02
C ARG A 150 -9.61 -0.33 -4.91
N GLN A 151 -8.31 -0.19 -4.67
CA GLN A 151 -7.49 0.82 -5.35
C GLN A 151 -6.62 0.27 -6.49
N PHE A 152 -6.36 -1.05 -6.53
CA PHE A 152 -5.67 -1.70 -7.64
C PHE A 152 -6.59 -2.68 -8.38
N LEU A 153 -7.02 -3.74 -7.72
CA LEU A 153 -7.65 -4.89 -8.39
C LEU A 153 -8.95 -4.51 -9.08
N PHE A 154 -9.85 -3.81 -8.39
CA PHE A 154 -11.15 -3.42 -8.92
C PHE A 154 -11.02 -2.43 -10.09
N PRO A 155 -10.23 -1.34 -10.01
CA PRO A 155 -9.87 -0.52 -11.17
C PRO A 155 -9.37 -1.31 -12.38
N LEU A 156 -8.47 -2.29 -12.17
CA LEU A 156 -7.96 -3.15 -13.23
C LEU A 156 -9.08 -4.04 -13.81
N MET A 157 -9.93 -4.62 -12.97
CA MET A 157 -11.08 -5.42 -13.40
C MET A 157 -12.12 -4.58 -14.17
N MET A 158 -12.40 -3.35 -13.73
CA MET A 158 -13.31 -2.43 -14.42
C MET A 158 -12.86 -2.21 -15.86
N ARG A 159 -11.56 -1.91 -16.06
CA ARG A 159 -11.02 -1.69 -17.39
C ARG A 159 -10.96 -2.97 -18.21
N ALA A 160 -10.42 -4.05 -17.65
CA ALA A 160 -10.14 -5.28 -18.39
C ALA A 160 -11.38 -6.13 -18.67
N TRP A 161 -12.37 -6.14 -17.76
CA TRP A 161 -13.53 -7.03 -17.83
C TRP A 161 -14.82 -6.33 -18.22
N VAL A 162 -14.92 -5.01 -18.02
CA VAL A 162 -16.12 -4.22 -18.31
C VAL A 162 -15.86 -3.13 -19.36
N GLY A 163 -14.62 -2.70 -19.55
CA GLY A 163 -14.25 -1.63 -20.49
C GLY A 163 -14.40 -0.21 -19.92
N ILE A 164 -14.68 -0.08 -18.62
CA ILE A 164 -14.89 1.22 -17.96
C ILE A 164 -13.53 1.82 -17.55
N PRO A 165 -13.25 3.10 -17.86
CA PRO A 165 -12.04 3.77 -17.36
C PRO A 165 -12.14 3.99 -15.84
N PHE A 166 -11.09 3.65 -15.11
CA PHE A 166 -11.04 3.81 -13.65
C PHE A 166 -10.61 5.22 -13.21
N GLN A 167 -10.00 5.99 -14.10
CA GLN A 167 -9.43 7.29 -13.79
C GLN A 167 -10.46 8.27 -13.21
N PRO A 168 -11.68 8.42 -13.79
CA PRO A 168 -12.70 9.28 -13.19
C PRO A 168 -13.14 8.82 -11.80
N TRP A 169 -13.17 7.50 -11.57
CA TRP A 169 -13.53 6.93 -10.28
C TRP A 169 -12.48 7.24 -9.21
N LEU A 170 -11.21 6.98 -9.48
CA LEU A 170 -10.13 7.28 -8.53
C LEU A 170 -9.92 8.79 -8.31
N ARG A 171 -10.28 9.63 -9.30
CA ARG A 171 -10.26 11.09 -9.15
C ARG A 171 -11.37 11.59 -8.23
N GLY A 172 -12.60 11.06 -8.38
CA GLY A 172 -13.75 11.45 -7.55
C GLY A 172 -13.78 10.77 -6.18
N ASN A 173 -13.19 9.59 -6.08
CA ASN A 173 -13.11 8.80 -4.86
C ASN A 173 -11.74 8.10 -4.75
N PRO A 174 -10.77 8.68 -4.04
CA PRO A 174 -9.45 8.10 -3.85
C PRO A 174 -9.46 6.71 -3.20
N GLU A 175 -10.50 6.35 -2.44
CA GLU A 175 -10.67 5.02 -1.82
C GLU A 175 -11.07 3.93 -2.83
N GLY A 176 -11.38 4.30 -4.06
CA GLY A 176 -11.79 3.38 -5.12
C GLY A 176 -13.19 2.78 -4.95
N PRO A 177 -13.65 1.99 -5.94
CA PRO A 177 -14.94 1.30 -5.89
C PRO A 177 -15.00 0.26 -4.76
N THR A 178 -16.19 0.06 -4.21
CA THR A 178 -16.50 -0.99 -3.23
C THR A 178 -16.71 -2.35 -3.92
N ALA A 179 -16.63 -3.45 -3.15
CA ALA A 179 -16.96 -4.76 -3.69
C ALA A 179 -18.45 -4.86 -4.12
N SER A 180 -19.33 -4.13 -3.45
CA SER A 180 -20.76 -4.05 -3.81
C SER A 180 -20.98 -3.37 -5.17
N GLU A 181 -20.31 -2.23 -5.43
CA GLU A 181 -20.35 -1.55 -6.73
C GLU A 181 -19.77 -2.44 -7.82
N MET A 182 -18.62 -3.10 -7.56
CA MET A 182 -18.04 -4.06 -8.49
C MET A 182 -18.96 -5.24 -8.79
N ARG A 183 -19.67 -5.75 -7.77
CA ARG A 183 -20.64 -6.83 -7.95
C ARG A 183 -21.80 -6.39 -8.84
N GLN A 184 -22.20 -5.13 -8.82
CA GLN A 184 -23.23 -4.59 -9.72
C GLN A 184 -22.70 -4.42 -11.15
N LEU A 185 -21.45 -3.94 -11.29
CA LEU A 185 -20.82 -3.67 -12.58
C LEU A 185 -20.40 -4.92 -13.36
N LEU A 186 -19.89 -5.96 -12.69
CA LEU A 186 -19.33 -7.12 -13.40
C LEU A 186 -20.42 -7.93 -14.13
N PRO A 187 -20.19 -8.37 -15.37
CA PRO A 187 -21.05 -9.34 -16.03
C PRO A 187 -21.12 -10.66 -15.25
N TRP A 188 -22.27 -11.36 -15.30
CA TRP A 188 -22.47 -12.59 -14.52
C TRP A 188 -21.35 -13.63 -14.75
N GLY A 189 -20.90 -13.82 -15.99
CA GLY A 189 -19.85 -14.80 -16.32
C GLY A 189 -18.49 -14.43 -15.73
N ARG A 190 -18.22 -13.13 -15.53
CA ARG A 190 -16.99 -12.65 -14.87
C ARG A 190 -17.07 -12.80 -13.35
N ARG A 191 -18.27 -12.73 -12.75
CA ARG A 191 -18.49 -12.96 -11.32
C ARG A 191 -18.22 -14.41 -10.90
N LEU A 192 -18.35 -15.37 -11.82
CA LEU A 192 -18.11 -16.79 -11.54
C LEU A 192 -16.66 -17.24 -11.78
N ARG A 193 -15.82 -16.39 -12.39
CA ARG A 193 -14.37 -16.65 -12.46
C ARG A 193 -13.80 -16.58 -11.06
N LEU A 194 -12.76 -17.37 -10.76
CA LEU A 194 -12.14 -17.45 -9.44
C LEU A 194 -11.91 -16.07 -8.81
N GLY A 195 -11.21 -15.15 -9.50
CA GLY A 195 -10.97 -13.81 -8.97
C GLY A 195 -12.24 -12.95 -8.79
N GLY A 196 -13.25 -13.11 -9.65
CA GLY A 196 -14.54 -12.41 -9.48
C GLY A 196 -15.36 -12.97 -8.32
N LEU A 197 -15.34 -14.29 -8.14
CA LEU A 197 -16.03 -14.95 -7.04
C LEU A 197 -15.38 -14.59 -5.71
N SER A 198 -14.06 -14.75 -5.61
CA SER A 198 -13.29 -14.51 -4.38
C SER A 198 -13.26 -13.04 -3.97
N HIS A 199 -12.78 -12.15 -4.85
CA HIS A 199 -12.48 -10.78 -4.46
C HIS A 199 -13.67 -9.82 -4.63
N VAL A 200 -14.72 -10.20 -5.38
CA VAL A 200 -15.90 -9.34 -5.55
C VAL A 200 -17.11 -9.93 -4.85
N VAL A 201 -17.54 -11.16 -5.18
CA VAL A 201 -18.79 -11.71 -4.64
C VAL A 201 -18.68 -12.05 -3.16
N LEU A 202 -17.64 -12.79 -2.75
CA LEU A 202 -17.44 -13.16 -1.35
C LEU A 202 -17.10 -11.93 -0.50
N GLN A 203 -16.20 -11.07 -0.98
CA GLN A 203 -15.87 -9.82 -0.29
C GLN A 203 -17.10 -8.91 -0.10
N ALA A 204 -17.96 -8.74 -1.11
CA ALA A 204 -19.18 -7.94 -0.97
C ALA A 204 -20.16 -8.52 0.08
N ARG A 205 -20.28 -9.85 0.16
CA ARG A 205 -21.10 -10.51 1.20
C ARG A 205 -20.51 -10.33 2.59
N LEU A 206 -19.18 -10.36 2.69
CA LEU A 206 -18.44 -10.15 3.93
C LEU A 206 -18.65 -8.70 4.41
N GLU A 207 -18.45 -7.71 3.54
CA GLU A 207 -18.66 -6.29 3.84
C GLU A 207 -20.10 -5.99 4.31
N GLN A 208 -21.11 -6.63 3.71
CA GLN A 208 -22.52 -6.46 4.10
C GLN A 208 -22.87 -7.06 5.47
N ARG A 209 -22.15 -8.09 5.91
CA ARG A 209 -22.40 -8.78 7.18
C ARG A 209 -21.64 -8.17 8.36
N LEU A 210 -20.63 -7.32 8.11
CA LEU A 210 -19.54 -7.09 9.05
C LEU A 210 -19.24 -5.61 9.32
N SER A 211 -20.28 -4.80 9.50
CA SER A 211 -20.14 -3.42 9.98
C SER A 211 -19.80 -3.32 11.49
N GLY A 212 -18.79 -4.06 11.99
CA GLY A 212 -18.38 -4.02 13.41
C GLY A 212 -17.04 -4.71 13.75
N GLU A 213 -16.48 -4.39 14.92
CA GLU A 213 -15.16 -4.82 15.45
C GLU A 213 -14.95 -6.35 15.57
N ALA A 214 -16.02 -7.15 15.48
CA ALA A 214 -15.98 -8.61 15.60
C ALA A 214 -15.07 -9.31 14.57
N VAL A 215 -14.81 -8.69 13.41
CA VAL A 215 -14.06 -9.28 12.29
C VAL A 215 -12.61 -9.59 12.62
N ARG A 216 -11.93 -8.69 13.37
CA ARG A 216 -10.52 -8.92 13.72
C ARG A 216 -10.37 -10.16 14.59
N ASN A 217 -11.35 -10.44 15.45
CA ASN A 217 -11.33 -11.61 16.32
C ASN A 217 -11.73 -12.89 15.59
N ASP A 218 -12.76 -12.84 14.72
CA ASP A 218 -13.20 -14.00 13.94
C ASP A 218 -12.17 -14.43 12.89
N LEU A 219 -11.51 -13.48 12.21
CA LEU A 219 -10.45 -13.79 11.25
C LEU A 219 -9.19 -14.35 11.94
N ARG A 220 -8.86 -13.89 13.15
CA ARG A 220 -7.78 -14.48 13.97
C ARG A 220 -8.11 -15.91 14.40
N GLN A 221 -9.37 -16.20 14.74
CA GLN A 221 -9.80 -17.55 15.10
C GLN A 221 -9.84 -18.51 13.89
N ALA A 222 -10.00 -18.01 12.68
CA ALA A 222 -10.02 -18.80 11.45
C ALA A 222 -8.63 -19.29 10.97
N GLY A 223 -7.54 -18.96 11.67
CA GLY A 223 -6.21 -19.51 11.39
C GLY A 223 -5.57 -19.01 10.09
N PHE A 224 -5.68 -17.72 9.79
CA PHE A 224 -5.01 -17.11 8.65
C PHE A 224 -3.48 -17.18 8.80
N SER A 225 -2.78 -17.92 7.94
CA SER A 225 -1.32 -17.99 7.91
C SER A 225 -0.72 -17.09 6.82
N ALA A 226 0.60 -16.83 6.89
CA ALA A 226 1.31 -16.11 5.83
C ALA A 226 1.19 -16.82 4.48
N GLU A 227 1.17 -18.16 4.50
CA GLU A 227 0.95 -19.00 3.31
C GLU A 227 -0.42 -18.72 2.67
N LEU A 228 -1.45 -18.43 3.47
CA LEU A 228 -2.78 -18.11 2.96
C LEU A 228 -2.87 -16.69 2.38
N ILE A 229 -1.99 -15.78 2.82
CA ILE A 229 -1.81 -14.47 2.19
C ILE A 229 -1.10 -14.64 0.84
N LEU A 230 -0.05 -15.47 0.78
CA LEU A 230 0.70 -15.75 -0.45
C LEU A 230 -0.09 -16.57 -1.48
N ALA A 231 -1.04 -17.40 -1.04
CA ALA A 231 -1.86 -18.24 -1.90
C ALA A 231 -3.09 -17.54 -2.49
N ASN A 232 -3.45 -16.35 -2.00
CA ASN A 232 -4.56 -15.53 -2.50
C ASN A 232 -4.14 -14.59 -3.63
#